data_AF-A0A970REE8-F1
#
_entry.id   AF-A0A970REE8-F1
#
_cell.length_a   1.000
_cell.length_b   1.000
_cell.length_c   1.000
_cell.angle_alpha   90.00
_cell.angle_beta   90.00
_cell.angle_gamma   90.00
#
_symmetry.space_group_name_H-M   'P 1'
#
loop_
_entity.id
_entity.type
_entity.pdbx_description
1 polymer ?
#
loop_
_entity_poly.entity_id
_entity_poly.type
_entity_poly.pdbx_seq_one_letter_code
_entity_poly.pdbx_strand_id
1 'polypeptide(L)'
;LANIYASLSEGIAVFDSSIAGLGGCPYAKGASGNVATEDVLYMLKGLGIHSGVSLEKVIAAGLTISAVLGRETGSRVARAWHASAH
;
A
#
# COMPACT_ATOMS: atom_id res chain seq x y z
N LEU A 1 4.07 0.43 -8.15
CA LEU A 1 2.81 0.84 -8.82
C LEU A 1 2.93 0.77 -10.34
N ALA A 2 3.88 1.48 -10.98
CA ALA A 2 4.04 1.46 -12.45
C ALA A 2 4.07 0.04 -13.04
N ASN A 3 4.86 -0.87 -12.45
CA ASN A 3 4.93 -2.26 -12.92
C ASN A 3 3.58 -3.00 -12.78
N ILE A 4 2.85 -2.79 -11.69
CA ILE A 4 1.50 -3.37 -11.51
C ILE A 4 0.55 -2.84 -12.58
N TYR A 5 0.57 -1.53 -12.83
CA TYR A 5 -0.24 -0.91 -13.87
C TYR A 5 0.07 -1.47 -15.27
N ALA A 6 1.35 -1.62 -15.61
CA ALA A 6 1.76 -2.25 -16.86
C ALA A 6 1.28 -3.71 -16.94
N SER A 7 1.43 -4.49 -15.86
CA SER A 7 0.99 -5.89 -15.79
C SER A 7 -0.53 -6.07 -15.90
N LEU A 8 -1.34 -5.09 -15.44
CA LEU A 8 -2.79 -5.12 -15.62
C LEU A 8 -3.16 -5.13 -17.12
N SER A 9 -2.45 -4.36 -17.95
CA SER A 9 -2.65 -4.34 -19.41
C SER A 9 -2.31 -5.67 -20.08
N GLU A 10 -1.43 -6.46 -19.48
CA GLU A 10 -1.06 -7.80 -19.93
C GLU A 10 -1.99 -8.90 -19.37
N GLY A 11 -3.07 -8.52 -18.68
CA GLY A 11 -4.06 -9.45 -18.13
C GLY A 11 -3.70 -10.09 -16.79
N ILE A 12 -2.63 -9.64 -16.12
CA ILE A 12 -2.29 -10.11 -14.77
C ILE A 12 -3.27 -9.52 -13.76
N ALA A 13 -3.84 -10.37 -12.90
CA ALA A 13 -4.87 -9.98 -11.94
C ALA A 13 -4.54 -10.32 -10.47
N VAL A 14 -3.35 -10.87 -10.19
CA VAL A 14 -2.90 -11.24 -8.85
C VAL A 14 -1.59 -10.54 -8.55
N PHE A 15 -1.54 -9.80 -7.46
CA PHE A 15 -0.39 -9.02 -7.05
C PHE A 15 -0.17 -9.12 -5.54
N ASP A 16 1.06 -9.42 -5.14
CA ASP A 16 1.46 -9.39 -3.75
C ASP A 16 1.83 -7.97 -3.33
N SER A 17 1.49 -7.64 -2.09
CA SER A 17 1.80 -6.35 -1.46
C SER A 17 1.96 -6.53 0.04
N SER A 18 2.40 -5.48 0.74
CA SER A 18 2.50 -5.51 2.20
C SER A 18 1.79 -4.31 2.82
N ILE A 19 1.00 -4.56 3.86
CA ILE A 19 0.28 -3.50 4.59
C ILE A 19 1.25 -2.44 5.09
N ALA A 20 0.90 -1.15 5.01
CA ALA A 20 1.76 -0.03 5.38
C ALA A 20 3.16 -0.03 4.70
N GLY A 21 3.36 -0.82 3.63
CA GLY A 21 4.68 -1.04 3.04
C GLY A 21 5.67 -1.68 4.02
N LEU A 22 5.20 -2.59 4.87
CA LEU A 22 6.05 -3.29 5.83
C LEU A 22 7.14 -4.13 5.15
N GLY A 23 8.23 -4.32 5.89
CA GLY A 23 9.46 -4.90 5.38
C GLY A 23 10.40 -3.86 4.78
N GLY A 24 11.57 -4.32 4.39
CA GLY A 24 12.64 -3.52 3.79
C GLY A 24 13.53 -4.44 2.94
N CYS A 25 14.44 -3.86 2.17
CA CYS A 25 15.35 -4.64 1.34
C CYS A 25 16.61 -5.03 2.16
N PRO A 26 16.95 -6.32 2.33
CA PRO A 26 18.18 -6.72 3.02
C PRO A 26 19.44 -6.27 2.26
N TYR A 27 19.34 -6.07 0.95
CA TYR A 27 20.45 -5.64 0.08
C TYR A 27 20.60 -4.12 -0.02
N ALA A 28 19.58 -3.35 0.36
CA ALA A 28 19.58 -1.88 0.26
C ALA A 28 19.04 -1.27 1.56
N LYS A 29 19.96 -0.94 2.48
CA LYS A 29 19.62 -0.36 3.78
C LYS A 29 18.81 0.91 3.62
N GLY A 30 17.64 0.97 4.26
CA GLY A 30 16.74 2.12 4.24
C GLY A 30 15.82 2.22 3.01
N ALA A 31 15.98 1.35 2.00
CA ALA A 31 15.06 1.31 0.88
C ALA A 31 13.74 0.62 1.26
N SER A 32 12.64 1.11 0.68
CA SER A 32 11.34 0.46 0.75
C SER A 32 11.42 -0.96 0.17
N GLY A 33 10.84 -1.93 0.86
CA GLY A 33 10.69 -3.31 0.38
C GLY A 33 9.48 -3.46 -0.52
N ASN A 34 8.48 -4.18 -0.04
CA ASN A 34 7.25 -4.44 -0.79
C ASN A 34 6.44 -3.16 -1.02
N VAL A 35 5.68 -3.15 -2.12
CA VAL A 35 4.70 -2.08 -2.36
C VAL A 35 3.63 -2.09 -1.27
N ALA A 36 3.21 -0.91 -0.83
CA ALA A 36 2.15 -0.76 0.15
C ALA A 36 0.80 -1.21 -0.40
N THR A 37 0.07 -2.04 0.34
CA THR A 37 -1.26 -2.54 -0.06
C THR A 37 -2.26 -1.40 -0.30
N GLU A 38 -2.23 -0.36 0.54
CA GLU A 38 -3.09 0.82 0.44
C GLU A 38 -2.87 1.57 -0.88
N ASP A 39 -1.62 1.69 -1.31
CA ASP A 39 -1.25 2.35 -2.56
C ASP A 39 -1.77 1.56 -3.78
N VAL A 40 -1.72 0.23 -3.71
CA VAL A 40 -2.28 -0.65 -4.75
C VAL A 40 -3.80 -0.54 -4.78
N LEU A 41 -4.46 -0.67 -3.63
CA LEU A 41 -5.92 -0.59 -3.52
C LEU A 41 -6.46 0.76 -3.98
N TYR A 42 -5.78 1.86 -3.63
CA TYR A 42 -6.16 3.20 -4.10
C TYR A 42 -6.08 3.32 -5.61
N MET A 43 -4.99 2.82 -6.23
CA MET A 43 -4.86 2.79 -7.68
C MET A 43 -5.96 1.96 -8.34
N LEU A 44 -6.21 0.74 -7.84
CA LEU A 44 -7.27 -0.13 -8.37
C LEU A 44 -8.66 0.54 -8.25
N LYS A 45 -8.97 1.17 -7.11
CA LYS A 45 -10.20 1.92 -6.89
C LYS A 45 -10.34 3.07 -7.90
N GLY A 46 -9.27 3.84 -8.14
CA GLY A 46 -9.25 4.92 -9.13
C GLY A 46 -9.42 4.44 -10.57
N LEU A 47 -9.01 3.21 -10.88
CA LEU A 47 -9.20 2.55 -12.17
C LEU A 47 -10.57 1.85 -12.31
N GLY A 48 -11.41 1.87 -11.27
CA GLY A 48 -12.70 1.16 -11.26
C GLY A 48 -12.58 -0.37 -11.15
N ILE A 49 -11.42 -0.89 -10.74
CA ILE A 49 -11.18 -2.32 -10.57
C ILE A 49 -11.55 -2.74 -9.15
N HIS A 50 -12.47 -3.70 -9.04
CA HIS A 50 -12.94 -4.20 -7.75
C HIS A 50 -12.00 -5.28 -7.20
N SER A 51 -11.49 -5.07 -5.98
CA SER A 51 -10.64 -6.03 -5.26
C SER A 51 -11.37 -6.79 -4.15
N GLY A 52 -12.56 -6.35 -3.74
CA GLY A 52 -13.29 -6.89 -2.58
C GLY A 52 -12.71 -6.47 -1.22
N VAL A 53 -11.72 -5.58 -1.19
CA VAL A 53 -11.06 -5.12 0.04
C VAL A 53 -11.40 -3.67 0.34
N SER A 54 -11.82 -3.36 1.57
CA SER A 54 -12.05 -1.97 2.01
C SER A 54 -10.73 -1.25 2.26
N LEU A 55 -10.47 -0.21 1.48
CA LEU A 55 -9.28 0.63 1.62
C LEU A 55 -9.20 1.28 3.00
N GLU A 56 -10.33 1.76 3.52
CA GLU A 56 -10.41 2.46 4.80
C GLU A 56 -10.02 1.53 5.96
N LYS A 57 -10.49 0.28 5.95
CA LYS A 57 -10.11 -0.73 6.95
C LYS A 57 -8.63 -1.10 6.87
N VAL A 58 -8.06 -1.19 5.67
CA VAL A 58 -6.63 -1.49 5.49
C VAL A 58 -5.77 -0.32 5.96
N ILE A 59 -6.15 0.93 5.67
CA ILE A 59 -5.45 2.12 6.19
C ILE A 59 -5.44 2.10 7.72
N ALA A 60 -6.59 1.84 8.35
CA ALA A 60 -6.68 1.77 9.81
C ALA A 60 -5.73 0.71 10.39
N ALA A 61 -5.76 -0.51 9.83
CA ALA A 61 -4.87 -1.59 10.25
C ALA A 61 -3.38 -1.26 10.03
N GLY A 62 -3.06 -0.62 8.91
CA GLY A 62 -1.70 -0.16 8.58
C GLY A 62 -1.18 0.89 9.56
N LEU A 63 -2.02 1.84 9.95
CA LEU A 63 -1.70 2.83 10.98
C LEU A 63 -1.50 2.18 12.35
N THR A 64 -2.35 1.22 12.73
CA THR A 64 -2.21 0.48 14.00
C THR A 64 -0.87 -0.23 14.08
N ILE A 65 -0.49 -1.02 13.06
CA ILE A 65 0.79 -1.76 13.12
C ILE A 65 2.01 -0.83 13.03
N SER A 66 1.90 0.28 12.29
CA SER A 66 2.96 1.30 12.23
C SER A 66 3.22 1.90 13.61
N ALA A 67 2.15 2.22 14.36
CA ALA A 67 2.25 2.72 15.73
C ALA A 67 2.88 1.68 16.69
N VAL A 68 2.49 0.40 16.60
CA VAL A 68 3.08 -0.68 17.41
C VAL A 68 4.59 -0.83 17.14
N LEU A 69 5.00 -0.70 15.88
CA LEU A 69 6.40 -0.81 15.48
C LEU A 69 7.21 0.48 15.71
N GLY A 70 6.58 1.56 16.18
CA GLY A 70 7.23 2.85 16.40
C GLY A 70 7.82 3.46 15.13
N ARG A 71 7.20 3.21 13.97
CA ARG A 71 7.65 3.73 12.66
C ARG A 71 6.51 4.36 11.89
N GLU A 72 6.82 5.27 10.98
CA GLU A 72 5.83 5.79 10.04
C GLU A 72 5.41 4.73 9.02
N THR A 73 4.17 4.86 8.54
CA THR A 73 3.66 4.05 7.43
C THR A 73 4.39 4.39 6.12
N GLY A 74 4.78 3.35 5.37
CA GLY A 74 5.37 3.48 4.04
C GLY A 74 4.34 3.78 2.95
N SER A 75 3.05 3.67 3.23
CA SER A 75 2.00 4.04 2.27
C SER A 75 1.92 5.56 2.10
N ARG A 76 1.86 6.03 0.85
CA ARG A 76 1.56 7.44 0.55
C ARG A 76 0.10 7.75 0.82
N VAL A 77 -0.79 6.83 0.49
CA VAL A 77 -2.24 6.98 0.69
C VAL A 77 -2.58 7.11 2.17
N ALA A 78 -2.04 6.24 3.02
CA ALA A 78 -2.29 6.29 4.45
C ALA A 78 -1.75 7.58 5.09
N ARG A 79 -0.58 8.08 4.64
CA ARG A 79 -0.05 9.37 5.10
C ARG A 79 -0.96 10.54 4.71
N ALA A 80 -1.42 10.58 3.47
CA ALA A 80 -2.35 11.61 3.01
C ALA A 80 -3.68 11.54 3.79
N TRP A 81 -4.22 10.34 3.97
CA TRP A 81 -5.45 10.12 4.75
C TRP A 81 -5.33 10.63 6.19
N HIS A 82 -4.23 10.31 6.86
CA HIS A 82 -3.97 10.77 8.22
C HIS A 82 -3.83 12.30 8.29
N ALA A 83 -3.17 12.91 7.31
CA ALA A 83 -3.01 14.37 7.25
C ALA A 83 -4.33 15.10 6.96
N SER A 84 -5.26 14.48 6.22
CA SER A 84 -6.57 15.06 5.91
C SER A 84 -7.66 14.80 6.96
N ALA A 85 -7.39 13.93 7.95
CA ALA A 85 -8.32 13.64 9.05
C ALA A 85 -8.25 14.68 10.19
N HIS A 86 -7.53 15.80 9.98
CA HIS A 86 -7.40 16.95 10.87
C HIS A 86 -7.69 18.25 10.12
#